data_AF-A0A7I7QBP1-F1
#
_entry.id   AF-A0A7I7QBP1-F1
#
_cell.length_a   1.000
_cell.length_b   1.000
_cell.length_c   1.000
_cell.angle_alpha   90.00
_cell.angle_beta   90.00
_cell.angle_gamma   90.00
#
_symmetry.space_group_name_H-M   'P 1'
#
loop_
_entity.id
_entity.type
_entity.pdbx_description
1 polymer ?
#
loop_
_entity_poly.entity_id
_entity_poly.type
_entity_poly.pdbx_seq_one_letter_code
_entity_poly.pdbx_strand_id
1 'polypeptide(L)'
;MTKADPQCVSTTVIGLGRLGIPIALHILGSQHELAGGVDIDPYRTAMGDAVGIPIAGTVAEAASPACLVITALPSIESLHAVCAFEALPAPTDALPRRC
;
A
#
# COMPACT_ATOMS: atom_id res chain seq x y z
N MET A 1 -20.46 11.18 -17.65
CA MET A 1 -19.51 10.08 -17.40
C MET A 1 -18.11 10.64 -17.61
N THR A 2 -17.47 11.11 -16.55
CA THR A 2 -16.13 11.70 -16.61
C THR A 2 -15.13 10.57 -16.79
N LYS A 3 -14.42 10.58 -17.93
CA LYS A 3 -13.34 9.65 -18.22
C LYS A 3 -12.28 9.80 -17.12
N ALA A 4 -12.04 8.74 -16.34
CA ALA A 4 -10.93 8.70 -15.39
C ALA A 4 -9.65 9.10 -16.14
N ASP A 5 -8.91 10.06 -15.58
CA ASP A 5 -7.69 10.56 -16.19
C ASP A 5 -6.65 9.41 -16.19
N PRO A 6 -6.19 8.92 -17.35
CA PRO A 6 -5.33 7.72 -17.44
C PRO A 6 -3.97 7.86 -16.74
N GLN A 7 -3.68 9.01 -16.11
CA GLN A 7 -2.46 9.28 -15.36
C GLN A 7 -2.66 9.32 -13.83
N CYS A 8 -3.89 9.29 -13.31
CA CYS A 8 -4.14 9.18 -11.88
C CYS A 8 -3.95 7.73 -11.44
N VAL A 9 -2.93 7.47 -10.62
CA VAL A 9 -2.62 6.14 -10.08
C VAL A 9 -3.11 6.10 -8.64
N SER A 10 -4.03 5.17 -8.33
CA SER A 10 -4.42 4.91 -6.95
C SER A 10 -3.29 4.19 -6.22
N THR A 11 -2.86 4.77 -5.11
CA THR A 11 -1.68 4.34 -4.36
C THR A 11 -2.02 4.09 -2.90
N THR A 12 -1.39 3.11 -2.29
CA THR A 12 -1.49 2.84 -0.85
C THR A 12 -0.12 2.83 -0.21
N VAL A 13 -0.04 3.29 1.05
CA VAL A 13 1.19 3.26 1.85
C VAL A 13 1.07 2.29 3.02
N ILE A 14 1.94 1.30 3.08
CA ILE A 14 2.07 0.36 4.20
C ILE A 14 3.26 0.77 5.06
N GLY A 15 2.99 1.05 6.33
CA GLY A 15 3.93 1.60 7.29
C GLY A 15 3.84 3.13 7.32
N LEU A 16 3.21 3.68 8.36
CA LEU A 16 3.01 5.12 8.59
C LEU A 16 4.01 5.66 9.61
N GLY A 17 5.26 5.23 9.49
CA GLY A 17 6.37 5.74 10.30
C GLY A 17 6.88 7.10 9.82
N ARG A 18 8.12 7.41 10.23
CA ARG A 18 8.81 8.68 9.90
C ARG A 18 8.94 8.96 8.40
N LEU A 19 8.90 7.93 7.57
CA LEU A 19 8.95 8.04 6.11
C LEU A 19 7.56 7.90 5.47
N GLY A 20 6.73 6.98 5.97
CA GLY A 20 5.43 6.68 5.39
C GLY A 20 4.47 7.86 5.37
N ILE A 21 4.35 8.58 6.49
CA ILE A 21 3.46 9.76 6.57
C ILE A 21 3.88 10.85 5.57
N PRO A 22 5.16 11.28 5.49
CA PRO A 22 5.59 12.23 4.46
C PRO A 22 5.34 11.76 3.02
N ILE A 23 5.53 10.47 2.73
CA ILE A 23 5.23 9.90 1.40
C ILE A 23 3.74 10.02 1.10
N ALA A 24 2.88 9.60 2.03
CA ALA A 24 1.43 9.68 1.89
C ALA A 24 0.94 11.13 1.70
N LEU A 25 1.49 12.07 2.48
CA LEU A 25 1.18 13.50 2.34
C LEU A 25 1.63 14.06 0.98
N HIS A 26 2.77 13.61 0.46
CA HIS A 26 3.22 14.02 -0.86
C HIS A 26 2.28 13.52 -1.97
N ILE A 27 1.76 12.30 -1.83
CA ILE A 27 0.76 11.73 -2.76
C ILE A 27 -0.55 12.52 -2.67
N LEU A 28 -1.05 12.80 -1.46
CA LEU A 28 -2.26 13.63 -1.25
C LEU A 28 -2.13 15.04 -1.83
N GLY A 29 -0.92 15.61 -1.83
CA GLY A 29 -0.63 16.91 -2.43
C GLY A 29 -0.40 16.87 -3.95
N SER A 30 -0.44 15.69 -4.57
CA SER A 30 -0.21 15.47 -6.00
C SER A 30 -1.52 15.31 -6.79
N GLN A 31 -1.43 14.99 -8.07
CA GLN A 31 -2.59 14.64 -8.90
C GLN A 31 -2.96 13.15 -8.81
N HIS A 32 -2.25 12.39 -7.98
CA HIS A 32 -2.51 10.96 -7.76
C HIS A 32 -3.42 10.75 -6.56
N GLU A 33 -4.05 9.59 -6.52
CA GLU A 33 -4.96 9.21 -5.45
C GLU A 33 -4.20 8.42 -4.38
N LEU A 34 -4.37 8.82 -3.12
CA LEU A 34 -4.01 7.98 -1.98
C LEU A 34 -5.24 7.20 -1.54
N ALA A 35 -5.32 5.93 -1.92
CA ALA A 35 -6.44 5.06 -1.57
C ALA A 35 -6.45 4.69 -0.07
N GLY A 36 -5.27 4.64 0.56
CA GLY A 36 -5.18 4.49 2.00
C GLY A 36 -3.78 4.37 2.56
N GLY A 37 -3.72 4.38 3.90
CA GLY A 37 -2.56 4.12 4.72
C GLY A 37 -2.87 3.07 5.78
N VAL A 38 -1.89 2.24 6.10
CA VAL A 38 -2.01 1.24 7.17
C VAL A 38 -0.70 1.10 7.92
N ASP A 39 -0.76 0.98 9.24
CA ASP A 39 0.36 0.61 10.10
C ASP A 39 -0.14 -0.37 11.18
N ILE A 40 0.77 -1.21 11.68
CA ILE A 40 0.49 -2.13 12.79
C ILE A 40 0.42 -1.38 14.13
N ASP A 41 1.12 -0.25 14.23
CA ASP A 41 1.12 0.62 15.41
C ASP A 41 -0.08 1.57 15.36
N PRO A 42 -1.08 1.41 16.25
CA PRO A 42 -2.30 2.21 16.25
C PRO A 42 -2.03 3.70 16.50
N TYR A 43 -0.92 4.04 17.17
CA TYR A 43 -0.54 5.43 17.37
C TYR A 43 -0.16 6.10 16.04
N ARG A 44 0.55 5.39 15.17
CA ARG A 44 0.96 5.90 13.85
C ARG A 44 -0.22 6.03 12.91
N THR A 45 -1.15 5.09 13.00
CA THR A 45 -2.43 5.16 12.32
C THR A 45 -3.23 6.40 12.73
N ALA A 46 -3.32 6.68 14.04
CA ALA A 46 -3.96 7.90 14.54
C ALA A 46 -3.24 9.18 14.10
N MET A 47 -1.91 9.18 14.04
CA MET A 47 -1.15 10.30 13.48
C MET A 47 -1.42 10.52 11.99
N GLY A 48 -1.55 9.44 11.21
CA GLY A 48 -1.90 9.50 9.80
C GLY A 48 -3.29 10.09 9.57
N ASP A 49 -4.28 9.61 10.33
CA ASP A 49 -5.64 10.14 10.30
C ASP A 49 -5.69 11.63 10.65
N ALA A 50 -4.95 12.05 11.69
CA ALA A 50 -4.88 13.44 12.13
C ALA A 50 -4.32 14.40 11.06
N VAL A 51 -3.59 13.90 10.06
CA VAL A 51 -3.06 14.69 8.94
C VAL A 51 -3.84 14.47 7.62
N GLY A 52 -4.99 13.78 7.69
CA GLY A 52 -5.91 13.59 6.57
C GLY A 52 -5.60 12.39 5.68
N ILE A 53 -4.78 11.45 6.12
CA ILE A 53 -4.54 10.19 5.39
C ILE A 53 -5.74 9.26 5.62
N PRO A 54 -6.40 8.74 4.56
CA PRO A 54 -7.41 7.70 4.72
C PRO A 54 -6.78 6.46 5.33
N ILE A 55 -7.35 5.95 6.42
CA ILE A 55 -6.81 4.79 7.14
C ILE A 55 -7.59 3.53 6.79
N ALA A 56 -6.87 2.47 6.42
CA ALA A 56 -7.40 1.12 6.28
C ALA A 56 -7.18 0.30 7.57
N GLY A 57 -8.10 -0.59 7.90
CA GLY A 57 -8.01 -1.46 9.08
C GLY A 57 -7.06 -2.64 8.88
N THR A 58 -6.85 -3.06 7.63
CA THR A 58 -5.94 -4.15 7.27
C THR A 58 -5.13 -3.82 6.02
N VAL A 59 -4.04 -4.57 5.80
CA VAL A 59 -3.23 -4.48 4.58
C VAL A 59 -4.05 -4.82 3.33
N ALA A 60 -4.90 -5.85 3.40
CA ALA A 60 -5.72 -6.29 2.26
C ALA A 60 -6.76 -5.22 1.87
N GLU A 61 -7.40 -4.59 2.87
CA GLU A 61 -8.31 -3.46 2.64
C GLU A 61 -7.60 -2.28 1.99
N ALA A 62 -6.35 -2.00 2.41
CA ALA A 62 -5.55 -0.92 1.87
C ALA A 62 -5.11 -1.22 0.42
N ALA A 63 -4.75 -2.46 0.11
CA ALA A 63 -4.19 -2.86 -1.18
C ALA A 63 -5.26 -3.09 -2.26
N SER A 64 -6.44 -3.60 -1.90
CA SER A 64 -7.49 -3.95 -2.85
C SER A 64 -7.93 -2.83 -3.82
N PRO A 65 -8.08 -1.55 -3.40
CA PRO A 65 -8.45 -0.46 -4.30
C PRO A 65 -7.24 0.18 -5.01
N ALA A 66 -6.01 -0.15 -4.62
CA ALA A 66 -4.80 0.52 -5.10
C ALA A 66 -4.18 -0.19 -6.31
N CYS A 67 -3.79 0.58 -7.32
CA CYS A 67 -2.98 0.09 -8.44
C CYS A 67 -1.49 -0.06 -8.05
N LEU A 68 -1.03 0.69 -7.04
CA LEU A 68 0.34 0.68 -6.56
C LEU A 68 0.38 0.63 -5.04
N VAL A 69 1.24 -0.22 -4.48
CA VAL A 69 1.50 -0.29 -3.04
C VAL A 69 2.94 0.12 -2.77
N ILE A 70 3.12 1.09 -1.87
CA ILE A 70 4.42 1.56 -1.39
C ILE A 70 4.61 1.06 0.05
N THR A 71 5.70 0.34 0.30
CA THR A 71 6.03 -0.16 1.63
C THR A 71 7.17 0.65 2.25
N ALA A 72 6.95 1.20 3.45
CA ALA A 72 7.94 1.92 4.24
C ALA A 72 8.16 1.20 5.57
N LEU A 73 8.79 0.03 5.49
CA LEU A 73 8.96 -0.91 6.60
C LEU A 73 10.42 -0.92 7.12
N PRO A 74 10.66 -1.27 8.40
CA PRO A 74 11.99 -1.20 8.99
C PRO A 74 12.96 -2.27 8.49
N SER A 75 12.45 -3.37 7.90
CA SER A 75 13.27 -4.48 7.45
C SER A 75 12.57 -5.34 6.39
N ILE A 76 13.34 -6.22 5.72
CA ILE A 76 12.83 -7.19 4.75
C ILE A 76 11.92 -8.22 5.43
N GLU A 77 12.21 -8.61 6.67
CA GLU A 77 11.36 -9.55 7.43
C GLU A 77 9.97 -8.96 7.66
N SER A 78 9.89 -7.65 7.93
CA SER A 78 8.61 -6.95 8.06
C SER A 78 7.84 -6.93 6.74
N LEU A 79 8.55 -6.73 5.62
CA LEU A 79 7.96 -6.83 4.28
C LEU A 79 7.44 -8.24 4.00
N HIS A 80 8.23 -9.27 4.27
CA HIS A 80 7.79 -10.66 4.11
C HIS A 80 6.58 -10.98 4.97
N ALA A 81 6.52 -10.50 6.21
CA ALA A 81 5.35 -10.70 7.06
C ALA A 81 4.09 -10.08 6.45
N VAL A 82 4.19 -8.85 5.93
CA VAL A 82 3.08 -8.16 5.25
C VAL A 82 2.62 -8.92 3.99
N CYS A 83 3.56 -9.36 3.14
CA CYS A 83 3.24 -10.11 1.92
C CYS A 83 2.75 -11.53 2.20
N ALA A 84 3.19 -12.15 3.30
CA ALA A 84 2.80 -13.52 3.67
C ALA A 84 1.32 -13.63 4.08
N PHE A 85 0.68 -12.54 4.51
CA PHE A 85 -0.76 -12.53 4.78
C PHE A 85 -1.62 -12.79 3.51
N GLU A 86 -1.05 -12.70 2.31
CA GLU A 86 -1.73 -13.07 1.04
C GLU A 86 -1.12 -14.29 0.31
N ALA A 87 -0.06 -14.91 0.84
CA ALA A 87 0.57 -16.07 0.22
C ALA A 87 0.21 -17.34 1.02
N LEU A 88 -0.76 -18.19 0.62
CA LEU A 88 -0.70 -19.11 -0.53
C LEU A 88 -1.96 -20.03 -0.61
N PRO A 89 -2.29 -20.69 -1.76
CA PRO A 89 -1.49 -21.83 -2.25
C PRO A 89 -0.85 -21.67 -3.64
N ALA A 90 0.18 -22.50 -3.86
CA ALA A 90 1.25 -22.38 -4.87
C ALA A 90 0.88 -22.90 -6.29
N PRO A 91 1.90 -23.19 -7.13
CA PRO A 91 2.28 -22.47 -8.35
C PRO A 91 1.59 -22.99 -9.62
N THR A 92 1.28 -22.10 -10.57
CA THR A 92 0.78 -22.50 -11.90
C THR A 92 1.65 -21.90 -12.99
N ASP A 93 2.79 -22.56 -13.23
CA ASP A 93 3.15 -23.17 -14.52
C ASP A 93 4.68 -23.30 -14.55
N ALA A 94 5.16 -24.54 -14.47
CA ALA A 94 6.51 -24.85 -14.86
C ALA A 94 6.59 -24.59 -16.37
N LEU A 95 7.18 -23.46 -16.76
CA LEU A 95 7.48 -23.16 -18.14
C LEU A 95 8.13 -24.42 -18.77
N PRO A 96 7.59 -25.00 -19.85
CA PRO A 96 8.24 -26.11 -20.49
C PRO A 96 9.61 -25.64 -20.95
N ARG A 97 10.67 -26.36 -20.52
CA ARG A 97 11.98 -26.23 -21.15
C ARG A 97 11.80 -26.47 -22.64
N ARG A 98 11.86 -25.41 -23.43
CA ARG A 98 12.01 -25.52 -24.87
C ARG A 98 13.51 -25.62 -25.14
N CYS A 99 13.88 -26.85 -25.52
CA CYS A 99 15.04 -27.31 -26.30
C CYS A 99 16.38 -26.62 -26.06
#